data_AF-A0A2S0KKD8-F1
#
_entry.id   AF-A0A2S0KKD8-F1
#
_cell.length_a   1.000
_cell.length_b   1.000
_cell.length_c   1.000
_cell.angle_alpha   90.00
_cell.angle_beta   90.00
_cell.angle_gamma   90.00
#
_symmetry.space_group_name_H-M   'P 1'
#
loop_
_entity.id
_entity.type
_entity.pdbx_description
1 polymer ?
#
loop_
_entity_poly.entity_id
_entity_poly.type
_entity_poly.pdbx_seq_one_letter_code
_entity_poly.pdbx_strand_id
1 'polypeptide(L)'
;MEIYGAWGAVLPGDTRAQMAVVGSDGQFAVIYRTGDGEWDSLAAAFDEEAARRTADLVTKMTGMPEHLRIGGDGIGSGVDTDHPGVEWVVPTAVLDDPDPIVRITGPGTDRLWAVPSTDGEVLGLLNPDGDPREIAEFSSVDAADAFIGMVDALFGLNGSRGFSDRTDD
;
A
#
# COMPACT_ATOMS: atom_id res chain seq x y z
N MET A 1 8.61 13.71 -14.73
CA MET A 1 8.27 12.61 -13.81
C MET A 1 8.89 12.88 -12.45
N GLU A 2 8.06 13.17 -11.45
CA GLU A 2 8.40 13.24 -10.02
C GLU A 2 8.12 11.88 -9.36
N ILE A 3 8.92 11.51 -8.37
CA ILE A 3 8.75 10.28 -7.57
C ILE A 3 8.47 10.71 -6.14
N TYR A 4 7.29 10.38 -5.62
CA TYR A 4 6.87 10.69 -4.25
C TYR A 4 7.33 9.64 -3.25
N GLY A 5 7.41 8.38 -3.69
CA GLY A 5 7.89 7.26 -2.89
C GLY A 5 8.24 6.09 -3.78
N ALA A 6 9.19 5.26 -3.34
CA ALA A 6 9.60 4.05 -4.04
C ALA A 6 10.07 3.00 -3.04
N TRP A 7 9.69 1.74 -3.28
CA TRP A 7 9.98 0.61 -2.43
C TRP A 7 10.36 -0.61 -3.28
N GLY A 8 11.07 -1.54 -2.66
CA GLY A 8 11.41 -2.83 -3.25
C GLY A 8 11.13 -3.93 -2.24
N ALA A 9 10.61 -5.06 -2.71
CA ALA A 9 10.32 -6.20 -1.88
C ALA A 9 10.68 -7.52 -2.60
N VAL A 10 10.71 -8.60 -1.83
CA VAL A 10 10.76 -9.97 -2.36
C VAL A 10 9.41 -10.60 -2.09
N LEU A 11 8.70 -10.89 -3.16
CA LEU A 11 7.39 -11.55 -3.13
C LEU A 11 7.56 -13.07 -2.93
N PRO A 12 6.48 -13.79 -2.55
CA PRO A 12 6.49 -15.25 -2.52
C PRO A 12 7.05 -15.85 -3.82
N GLY A 13 7.91 -16.87 -3.69
CA GLY A 13 8.62 -17.45 -4.82
C GLY A 13 9.88 -16.68 -5.24
N ASP A 14 10.49 -15.93 -4.31
CA ASP A 14 11.76 -15.21 -4.49
C ASP A 14 11.77 -14.19 -5.64
N THR A 15 10.59 -13.69 -6.00
CA THR A 15 10.43 -12.72 -7.10
C THR A 15 10.66 -11.31 -6.56
N ARG A 16 11.68 -10.62 -7.09
CA ARG A 16 11.91 -9.21 -6.76
C ARG A 16 10.82 -8.36 -7.39
N ALA A 17 10.28 -7.42 -6.62
CA ALA A 17 9.32 -6.45 -7.10
C ALA A 17 9.69 -5.05 -6.65
N GLN A 18 9.25 -4.06 -7.43
CA GLN A 18 9.39 -2.65 -7.12
C GLN A 18 8.06 -1.95 -7.32
N MET A 19 7.79 -0.97 -6.46
CA MET A 19 6.61 -0.13 -6.52
C MET A 19 7.03 1.31 -6.31
N ALA A 20 6.39 2.24 -7.01
CA ALA A 20 6.59 3.66 -6.81
C ALA A 20 5.29 4.43 -6.95
N VAL A 21 5.19 5.57 -6.28
CA VAL A 21 4.17 6.58 -6.55
C VAL A 21 4.82 7.70 -7.32
N VAL A 22 4.28 8.01 -8.51
CA VAL A 22 4.88 8.94 -9.47
C VAL A 22 3.87 9.98 -9.95
N GLY A 23 4.37 11.10 -10.48
CA GLY A 23 3.56 12.13 -11.13
C GLY A 23 4.22 12.69 -12.39
N SER A 24 3.43 12.92 -13.43
CA SER A 24 3.84 13.65 -14.64
C SER A 24 2.64 14.34 -15.26
N ASP A 25 2.82 15.59 -15.70
CA ASP A 25 1.84 16.32 -16.52
C ASP A 25 0.41 16.37 -15.92
N GLY A 26 0.32 16.50 -14.59
CA GLY A 26 -0.95 16.54 -13.86
C GLY A 26 -1.63 15.18 -13.66
N GLN A 27 -0.96 14.09 -14.02
CA GLN A 27 -1.39 12.71 -13.76
C GLN A 27 -0.51 12.08 -12.70
N PHE A 28 -1.12 11.27 -11.83
CA PHE A 28 -0.45 10.64 -10.70
C PHE A 28 -0.82 9.17 -10.63
N ALA A 29 0.16 8.30 -10.40
CA ALA A 29 -0.05 6.86 -10.45
C ALA A 29 0.80 6.12 -9.42
N VAL A 30 0.25 4.99 -8.95
CA VAL A 30 1.02 3.92 -8.33
C VAL A 30 1.46 2.97 -9.44
N ILE A 31 2.76 2.83 -9.63
CA ILE A 31 3.35 1.96 -10.64
C ILE A 31 4.12 0.82 -9.99
N TYR A 32 4.24 -0.29 -10.71
CA TYR A 32 4.82 -1.53 -10.21
C TYR A 32 5.54 -2.29 -11.31
N ARG A 33 6.57 -3.05 -10.95
CA ARG A 33 7.20 -4.04 -11.83
C ARG A 33 7.72 -5.23 -11.05
N THR A 34 7.85 -6.36 -11.73
CA THR A 34 8.55 -7.56 -11.24
C THR A 34 9.83 -7.81 -12.02
N GLY A 35 10.90 -8.19 -11.33
CA GLY A 35 12.22 -8.36 -11.91
C GLY A 35 12.66 -7.17 -12.77
N ASP A 36 13.15 -7.46 -13.97
CA ASP A 36 13.55 -6.48 -14.98
C ASP A 36 12.41 -6.18 -15.98
N GLY A 37 11.16 -6.48 -15.61
CA GLY A 37 9.98 -6.25 -16.43
C GLY A 37 9.66 -4.77 -16.66
N GLU A 38 8.69 -4.54 -17.53
CA GLU A 38 8.13 -3.20 -17.76
C GLU A 38 7.38 -2.70 -16.52
N TRP A 39 7.26 -1.38 -16.42
CA TRP A 39 6.47 -0.74 -15.37
C TRP A 39 5.00 -0.70 -15.78
N ASP A 40 4.16 -1.29 -14.95
CA ASP A 40 2.71 -1.29 -15.08
C ASP A 40 2.07 -0.29 -14.12
N SER A 41 0.95 0.31 -14.53
CA SER A 41 0.15 1.19 -13.66
C SER A 41 -0.84 0.35 -12.84
N LEU A 42 -0.68 0.35 -11.52
CA LEU A 42 -1.59 -0.32 -10.60
C LEU A 42 -2.83 0.53 -10.28
N ALA A 43 -2.62 1.81 -9.98
CA ALA A 43 -3.69 2.71 -9.57
C ALA A 43 -3.45 4.13 -10.05
N ALA A 44 -4.52 4.87 -10.33
CA ALA A 44 -4.48 6.30 -10.57
C ALA A 44 -4.81 7.04 -9.27
N ALA A 45 -3.88 7.87 -8.79
CA ALA A 45 -4.16 8.77 -7.68
C ALA A 45 -4.94 9.99 -8.19
N PHE A 46 -5.94 10.45 -7.43
CA PHE A 46 -6.88 11.47 -7.90
C PHE A 46 -6.23 12.83 -8.16
N ASP A 47 -5.21 13.18 -7.38
CA ASP A 47 -4.45 14.41 -7.49
C ASP A 47 -3.05 14.27 -6.85
N GLU A 48 -2.29 15.36 -6.86
CA GLU A 48 -0.93 15.40 -6.29
C GLU A 48 -0.93 15.15 -4.79
N GLU A 49 -1.92 15.68 -4.07
CA GLU A 49 -2.00 15.53 -2.62
C GLU A 49 -2.28 14.07 -2.25
N ALA A 50 -3.18 13.42 -2.96
CA ALA A 50 -3.49 12.01 -2.81
C ALA A 50 -2.27 11.13 -3.13
N ALA A 51 -1.48 11.49 -4.15
CA ALA A 51 -0.24 10.80 -4.48
C ALA A 51 0.82 10.91 -3.36
N ARG A 52 1.05 12.13 -2.85
CA ARG A 52 1.94 12.37 -1.71
C ARG A 52 1.48 11.60 -0.47
N ARG A 53 0.17 11.66 -0.17
CA ARG A 53 -0.45 10.96 0.96
C ARG A 53 -0.32 9.44 0.84
N THR A 54 -0.52 8.88 -0.36
CA THR A 54 -0.30 7.44 -0.61
C THR A 54 1.15 7.07 -0.29
N ALA A 55 2.12 7.86 -0.77
CA ALA A 55 3.52 7.58 -0.54
C ALA A 55 3.96 7.72 0.93
N ASP A 56 3.47 8.76 1.61
CA ASP A 56 3.73 8.98 3.03
C ASP A 56 3.11 7.88 3.88
N LEU A 57 1.88 7.46 3.56
CA LEU A 57 1.17 6.42 4.29
C LEU A 57 1.86 5.06 4.14
N VAL A 58 2.17 4.63 2.91
CA VAL A 58 2.91 3.36 2.67
C VAL A 58 4.27 3.39 3.37
N THR A 59 5.00 4.51 3.29
CA THR A 59 6.27 4.70 4.01
C THR A 59 6.10 4.55 5.52
N LYS A 60 5.14 5.28 6.10
CA LYS A 60 4.96 5.34 7.55
C LYS A 60 4.55 3.98 8.07
N MET A 61 3.56 3.36 7.44
CA MET A 61 2.98 2.11 7.89
C MET A 61 3.97 0.96 7.82
N THR A 62 4.65 0.79 6.69
CA THR A 62 5.59 -0.32 6.52
C THR A 62 6.84 -0.19 7.38
N GLY A 63 7.14 1.02 7.88
CA GLY A 63 8.19 1.26 8.87
C GLY A 63 7.79 0.98 10.33
N MET A 64 6.52 0.70 10.62
CA MET A 64 6.07 0.38 11.97
C MET A 64 6.35 -1.09 12.31
N PRO A 65 6.81 -1.40 13.54
CA PRO A 65 7.10 -2.76 13.96
C PRO A 65 5.84 -3.61 14.18
N GLU A 66 4.72 -2.97 14.46
CA GLU A 66 3.44 -3.61 14.76
C GLU A 66 2.41 -3.23 13.69
N HIS A 67 1.64 -4.20 13.25
CA HIS A 67 0.54 -3.98 12.32
C HIS A 67 -0.54 -5.06 12.49
N LEU A 68 -1.76 -4.73 12.08
CA LEU A 68 -2.84 -5.68 11.86
C LEU A 68 -3.16 -5.72 10.37
N ARG A 69 -3.41 -6.90 9.84
CA ARG A 69 -3.96 -7.14 8.50
C ARG A 69 -5.34 -7.75 8.66
N ILE A 70 -6.36 -7.05 8.19
CA ILE A 70 -7.77 -7.43 8.26
C ILE A 70 -8.26 -7.73 6.84
N GLY A 71 -9.08 -8.77 6.67
CA GLY A 71 -9.57 -9.21 5.36
C GLY A 71 -8.91 -10.51 4.88
N GLY A 72 -9.19 -10.88 3.63
CA GLY A 72 -8.68 -12.10 2.99
C GLY A 72 -7.44 -11.84 2.12
N ASP A 73 -7.09 -12.75 1.22
CA ASP A 73 -5.81 -12.70 0.48
C ASP A 73 -5.78 -11.67 -0.67
N GLY A 74 -6.92 -11.10 -1.05
CA GLY A 74 -7.01 -10.17 -2.17
C GLY A 74 -8.24 -9.25 -2.15
N ILE A 75 -8.36 -8.39 -3.16
CA ILE A 75 -9.36 -7.32 -3.25
C ILE A 75 -10.81 -7.85 -3.25
N GLY A 76 -11.04 -9.04 -3.81
CA GLY A 76 -12.37 -9.69 -3.83
C GLY A 76 -12.76 -10.38 -2.53
N SER A 77 -11.94 -10.29 -1.48
CA SER A 77 -12.20 -10.97 -0.21
C SER A 77 -13.38 -10.34 0.52
N GLY A 78 -14.30 -11.17 1.01
CA GLY A 78 -15.38 -10.69 1.87
C GLY A 78 -16.29 -9.63 1.24
N VAL A 79 -16.47 -9.65 -0.08
CA VAL A 79 -17.32 -8.69 -0.83
C VAL A 79 -18.75 -8.58 -0.29
N ASP A 80 -19.27 -9.64 0.33
CA ASP A 80 -20.60 -9.69 0.95
C ASP A 80 -20.58 -9.41 2.47
N THR A 81 -19.51 -8.81 2.98
CA THR A 81 -19.33 -8.53 4.42
C THR A 81 -19.28 -7.04 4.70
N ASP A 82 -19.38 -6.65 5.97
CA ASP A 82 -19.21 -5.26 6.41
C ASP A 82 -17.75 -4.76 6.28
N HIS A 83 -16.81 -5.63 5.89
CA HIS A 83 -15.39 -5.30 5.76
C HIS A 83 -14.74 -6.01 4.54
N PRO A 84 -15.08 -5.59 3.31
CA PRO A 84 -14.53 -6.21 2.09
C PRO A 84 -13.07 -5.80 1.83
N GLY A 85 -12.37 -6.56 0.99
CA GLY A 85 -10.98 -6.28 0.60
C GLY A 85 -9.96 -6.54 1.72
N VAL A 86 -8.96 -5.67 1.83
CA VAL A 86 -7.84 -5.78 2.77
C VAL A 86 -7.54 -4.42 3.42
N GLU A 87 -7.61 -4.36 4.74
CA GLU A 87 -7.23 -3.21 5.54
C GLU A 87 -5.95 -3.50 6.35
N TRP A 88 -4.99 -2.58 6.29
CA TRP A 88 -3.84 -2.57 7.20
C TRP A 88 -4.03 -1.47 8.24
N VAL A 89 -3.70 -1.80 9.48
CA VAL A 89 -3.77 -0.89 10.62
C VAL A 89 -2.42 -0.89 11.33
N VAL A 90 -1.85 0.29 11.55
CA VAL A 90 -0.60 0.45 12.32
C VAL A 90 -0.81 1.46 13.43
N PRO A 91 -0.01 1.44 14.51
CA PRO A 91 -0.01 2.54 15.46
C PRO A 91 0.60 3.80 14.84
N THR A 92 0.17 4.97 15.32
CA THR A 92 0.73 6.26 14.90
C THR A 92 2.13 6.52 15.48
N ALA A 93 2.51 5.79 16.53
CA ALA A 93 3.81 5.90 17.22
C ALA A 93 4.24 4.56 17.83
N VAL A 94 5.54 4.34 17.96
CA VAL A 94 6.09 3.16 18.63
C VAL A 94 5.97 3.32 20.15
N LEU A 95 5.33 2.35 20.80
CA LEU A 95 5.15 2.29 22.25
C LEU A 95 5.88 1.07 22.83
N ASP A 96 6.61 1.26 23.93
CA ASP A 96 7.22 0.18 24.70
C ASP A 96 6.26 -0.27 25.81
N ASP A 97 5.30 -1.12 25.44
CA ASP A 97 4.33 -1.75 26.34
C ASP A 97 4.32 -3.26 26.08
N PRO A 98 4.27 -4.14 27.09
CA PRO A 98 4.24 -5.59 26.86
C PRO A 98 2.98 -6.07 26.12
N ASP A 99 1.86 -5.34 26.18
CA ASP A 99 0.60 -5.71 25.53
C ASP A 99 0.54 -5.22 24.07
N PRO A 100 0.51 -6.13 23.07
CA PRO A 100 0.44 -5.74 21.66
C PRO A 100 -0.81 -4.93 21.31
N ILE A 101 -1.95 -5.16 21.99
CA ILE A 101 -3.18 -4.40 21.72
C ILE A 101 -2.98 -2.94 22.13
N VAL A 102 -2.31 -2.70 23.27
CA VAL A 102 -1.98 -1.36 23.74
C VAL A 102 -0.97 -0.69 22.82
N ARG A 103 0.05 -1.44 22.34
CA ARG A 103 1.01 -0.92 21.37
C ARG A 103 0.36 -0.45 20.06
N ILE A 104 -0.68 -1.15 19.59
CA ILE A 104 -1.38 -0.83 18.33
C ILE A 104 -2.41 0.28 18.51
N THR A 105 -3.22 0.23 19.56
CA THR A 105 -4.39 1.13 19.70
C THR A 105 -4.15 2.33 20.61
N GLY A 106 -3.18 2.26 21.52
CA GLY A 106 -2.90 3.29 22.52
C GLY A 106 -2.55 4.68 21.96
N PRO A 107 -1.57 4.81 21.04
CA PRO A 107 -1.21 6.11 20.46
C PRO A 107 -2.19 6.59 19.37
N GLY A 108 -3.20 5.78 19.02
CA GLY A 108 -4.02 5.93 17.82
C GLY A 108 -3.47 5.13 16.65
N THR A 109 -4.25 5.04 15.57
CA THR A 109 -3.92 4.20 14.42
C THR A 109 -3.92 4.99 13.11
N ASP A 110 -3.07 4.58 12.16
CA ASP A 110 -3.23 4.92 10.74
C ASP A 110 -3.71 3.69 9.97
N ARG A 111 -4.56 3.92 8.98
CA ARG A 111 -5.18 2.86 8.19
C ARG A 111 -4.99 3.07 6.69
N LEU A 112 -4.81 1.96 5.98
CA LEU A 112 -4.81 1.88 4.52
C LEU A 112 -5.74 0.75 4.13
N TRP A 113 -6.67 1.00 3.20
CA TRP A 113 -7.67 0.01 2.82
C TRP A 113 -7.77 -0.10 1.30
N ALA A 114 -7.45 -1.28 0.77
CA ALA A 114 -7.76 -1.67 -0.59
C ALA A 114 -9.13 -2.35 -0.59
N VAL A 115 -10.12 -1.76 -1.26
CA VAL A 115 -11.54 -2.16 -1.10
C VAL A 115 -12.30 -2.09 -2.43
N PRO A 116 -13.14 -3.10 -2.76
CA PRO A 116 -14.08 -2.97 -3.86
C PRO A 116 -15.29 -2.11 -3.45
N SER A 117 -15.87 -1.38 -4.40
CA SER A 117 -17.18 -0.77 -4.24
C SER A 117 -18.26 -1.84 -4.04
N THR A 118 -19.42 -1.43 -3.53
CA THR A 118 -20.54 -2.35 -3.27
C THR A 118 -21.07 -3.04 -4.53
N ASP A 119 -20.96 -2.39 -5.70
CA ASP A 119 -21.29 -2.98 -7.00
C ASP A 119 -20.10 -3.72 -7.65
N GLY A 120 -18.90 -3.64 -7.06
CA GLY A 120 -17.67 -4.26 -7.56
C GLY A 120 -17.07 -3.59 -8.79
N GLU A 121 -17.66 -2.50 -9.27
CA GLU A 121 -17.24 -1.80 -10.50
C GLU A 121 -16.03 -0.87 -10.27
N VAL A 122 -15.83 -0.42 -9.02
CA VAL A 122 -14.71 0.46 -8.63
C VAL A 122 -13.86 -0.24 -7.59
N LEU A 123 -12.55 -0.18 -7.75
CA LEU A 123 -11.60 -0.75 -6.81
C LEU A 123 -10.81 0.40 -6.19
N GLY A 124 -11.12 0.75 -4.94
CA GLY A 124 -10.57 1.91 -4.26
C GLY A 124 -9.34 1.59 -3.42
N LEU A 125 -8.44 2.57 -3.34
CA LEU A 125 -7.46 2.70 -2.28
C LEU A 125 -7.85 3.87 -1.38
N LEU A 126 -8.02 3.60 -0.09
CA LEU A 126 -8.52 4.55 0.88
C LEU A 126 -7.48 4.74 1.99
N ASN A 127 -7.39 5.97 2.48
CA ASN A 127 -6.88 6.31 3.81
C ASN A 127 -8.11 6.65 4.69
N PRO A 128 -8.66 5.69 5.45
CA PRO A 128 -9.85 5.91 6.27
C PRO A 128 -9.73 7.03 7.31
N ASP A 129 -8.50 7.37 7.71
CA ASP A 129 -8.21 8.41 8.71
C ASP A 129 -7.91 9.78 8.07
N GLY A 130 -7.82 9.85 6.74
CA GLY A 130 -7.58 11.07 5.97
C GLY A 130 -8.86 11.75 5.48
N ASP A 131 -8.68 12.99 4.99
CA ASP A 131 -9.73 13.76 4.29
C ASP A 131 -9.12 14.39 3.01
N PRO A 132 -9.58 14.04 1.79
CA PRO A 132 -10.55 12.99 1.49
C PRO A 132 -10.03 11.59 1.84
N ARG A 133 -10.96 10.63 2.00
CA ARG A 133 -10.61 9.25 2.36
C ARG A 133 -10.09 8.47 1.15
N GLU A 134 -10.72 8.66 0.01
CA GLU A 134 -10.36 8.02 -1.25
C GLU A 134 -9.10 8.70 -1.81
N ILE A 135 -8.04 7.93 -2.04
CA ILE A 135 -6.74 8.47 -2.48
C ILE A 135 -6.31 7.94 -3.86
N ALA A 136 -6.77 6.76 -4.26
CA ALA A 136 -6.56 6.25 -5.61
C ALA A 136 -7.64 5.25 -6.02
N GLU A 137 -7.69 4.97 -7.32
CA GLU A 137 -8.51 3.92 -7.93
C GLU A 137 -7.61 2.93 -8.68
N PHE A 138 -7.76 1.64 -8.39
CA PHE A 138 -7.02 0.58 -9.08
C PHE A 138 -7.53 0.36 -10.50
N SER A 139 -6.62 0.05 -11.41
CA SER A 139 -6.93 -0.18 -12.83
C SER A 139 -7.61 -1.52 -13.10
N SER A 140 -7.44 -2.50 -12.22
CA SER A 140 -8.01 -3.84 -12.31
C SER A 140 -7.92 -4.61 -10.99
N VAL A 141 -8.56 -5.78 -10.93
CA VAL A 141 -8.42 -6.74 -9.82
C VAL A 141 -6.97 -7.18 -9.66
N ASP A 142 -6.31 -7.58 -10.76
CA ASP A 142 -4.91 -8.01 -10.74
C ASP A 142 -3.98 -6.88 -10.24
N ALA A 143 -4.27 -5.64 -10.58
CA ALA A 143 -3.51 -4.48 -10.12
C ALA A 143 -3.69 -4.24 -8.61
N ALA A 144 -4.92 -4.36 -8.10
CA ALA A 144 -5.20 -4.27 -6.67
C ALA A 144 -4.52 -5.41 -5.90
N ASP A 145 -4.58 -6.64 -6.40
CA ASP A 145 -3.94 -7.80 -5.77
C ASP A 145 -2.40 -7.71 -5.81
N ALA A 146 -1.82 -7.17 -6.89
CA ALA A 146 -0.39 -6.88 -6.95
C ALA A 146 0.03 -5.81 -5.92
N PHE A 147 -0.78 -4.76 -5.74
CA PHE A 147 -0.56 -3.76 -4.68
C PHE A 147 -0.63 -4.39 -3.29
N ILE A 148 -1.66 -5.21 -3.03
CA ILE A 148 -1.85 -5.93 -1.75
C ILE A 148 -0.63 -6.80 -1.44
N GLY A 149 -0.21 -7.62 -2.40
CA GLY A 149 0.97 -8.48 -2.25
C GLY A 149 2.26 -7.70 -2.01
N MET A 150 2.42 -6.54 -2.66
CA MET A 150 3.57 -5.66 -2.44
C MET A 150 3.57 -5.09 -1.02
N VAL A 151 2.44 -4.57 -0.52
CA VAL A 151 2.33 -4.00 0.83
C VAL A 151 2.57 -5.08 1.89
N ASP A 152 1.98 -6.27 1.74
CA ASP A 152 2.21 -7.42 2.64
C ASP A 152 3.70 -7.79 2.69
N ALA A 153 4.38 -7.82 1.54
CA ALA A 153 5.82 -8.10 1.48
C ALA A 153 6.67 -6.99 2.14
N LEU A 154 6.27 -5.72 2.02
CA LEU A 154 6.95 -4.61 2.69
C LEU A 154 6.83 -4.67 4.21
N PHE A 155 5.67 -5.08 4.74
CA PHE A 155 5.52 -5.34 6.18
C PHE A 155 6.43 -6.48 6.65
N GLY A 156 6.55 -7.57 5.87
CA GLY A 156 7.49 -8.65 6.17
C GLY A 156 8.97 -8.23 6.16
N LEU A 157 9.29 -7.14 5.47
CA LEU A 157 10.64 -6.55 5.39
C LEU A 157 10.84 -5.34 6.32
N ASN A 158 9.85 -5.00 7.17
CA ASN A 158 9.85 -3.78 8.00
C ASN A 158 10.18 -2.51 7.20
N GLY A 159 9.59 -2.37 6.01
CA GLY A 159 9.68 -1.16 5.20
C GLY A 159 11.03 -0.95 4.51
N SER A 160 11.80 -2.02 4.30
CA SER A 160 13.07 -1.97 3.57
C SER A 160 12.92 -1.22 2.24
N ARG A 161 13.62 -0.09 2.11
CA ARG A 161 13.58 0.76 0.92
C ARG A 161 14.65 0.34 -0.08
N GLY A 162 14.18 -0.10 -1.25
CA GLY A 162 14.96 -0.20 -2.48
C GLY A 162 15.94 -1.38 -2.56
N PHE A 163 15.75 -2.21 -3.58
CA PHE A 163 16.90 -2.71 -4.33
C PHE A 163 17.30 -1.58 -5.27
N SER A 164 18.35 -0.82 -4.92
CA SER A 164 19.07 -0.12 -5.98
C SER A 164 19.68 -1.20 -6.86
N ASP A 165 19.36 -1.19 -8.16
CA ASP A 165 20.28 -1.78 -9.12
C ASP A 165 21.61 -1.08 -8.90
N ARG A 166 22.53 -1.80 -8.26
CA ARG A 166 23.93 -1.46 -8.29
C ARG A 166 24.39 -1.78 -9.71
N THR A 167 24.12 -0.86 -10.63
CA THR A 167 24.88 -0.78 -11.87
C THR A 167 26.29 -0.31 -11.51
N ASP A 168 27.22 -1.25 -11.67
CA ASP A 168 28.66 -1.14 -11.88
C ASP A 168 29.53 -0.36 -10.88
N ASP A 169 30.32 -1.12 -10.10
CA ASP A 169 31.80 -1.15 -10.21
C ASP A 169 32.35 -2.44 -9.55
#